data_AF-A0A6G0ZC07-F1
#
_entry.id   AF-A0A6G0ZC07-F1
#
_cell.length_a   1.000
_cell.length_b   1.000
_cell.length_c   1.000
_cell.angle_alpha   90.00
_cell.angle_beta   90.00
_cell.angle_gamma   90.00
#
_symmetry.space_group_name_H-M   'P 1'
#
loop_
_entity.id
_entity.type
_entity.pdbx_description
1 polymer ?
#
loop_
_entity_poly.entity_id
_entity_poly.type
_entity_poly.pdbx_seq_one_letter_code
_entity_poly.pdbx_strand_id
1 'polypeptide(L)' 'MYMHRGSLQRHSKFECGVTPKFGCGFCGRRFSQRSNLSRHVVDIHRNALEEFINKRSESRNEGDLILKVSNHNVM' A
#
# COMPACT_ATOMS: atom_id res chain seq x y z
N MET A 1 7.24 4.79 -27.70
CA MET A 1 8.02 3.73 -28.39
C MET A 1 8.79 2.95 -27.35
N TYR A 2 8.58 1.64 -27.26
CA TYR A 2 9.29 0.80 -26.27
C TYR A 2 10.65 0.38 -26.85
N MET A 3 11.71 1.08 -26.45
CA MET A 3 13.05 0.94 -27.05
C MET A 3 13.78 -0.37 -26.68
N HIS A 4 13.31 -1.10 -25.67
CA HIS A 4 13.97 -2.31 -25.16
C HIS A 4 12.97 -3.46 -25.01
N ARG A 5 13.43 -4.70 -25.25
CA ARG A 5 12.62 -5.93 -25.10
C ARG A 5 11.96 -6.04 -23.72
N GLY A 6 12.67 -5.66 -22.65
CA GLY A 6 12.09 -5.67 -21.30
C GLY A 6 10.94 -4.68 -21.11
N SER A 7 10.97 -3.54 -21.80
CA SER A 7 9.91 -2.53 -21.75
C SER A 7 8.67 -2.98 -22.55
N LEU A 8 8.88 -3.62 -23.71
CA LEU A 8 7.80 -4.25 -24.48
C LEU A 8 7.14 -5.40 -23.70
N GLN A 9 7.92 -6.28 -23.09
CA GLN A 9 7.39 -7.41 -22.33
C GLN A 9 6.56 -6.95 -21.13
N ARG A 10 7.04 -5.91 -20.41
CA ARG A 10 6.28 -5.32 -19.30
C ARG A 10 5.00 -4.66 -19.78
N HIS A 11 5.05 -3.94 -20.90
CA HIS A 11 3.87 -3.35 -21.52
C HIS A 11 2.83 -4.41 -21.87
N SER A 12 3.22 -5.47 -22.59
CA SER A 12 2.30 -6.54 -22.94
C SER A 12 1.70 -7.25 -21.72
N LYS A 13 2.46 -7.38 -20.63
CA LYS A 13 2.01 -8.10 -19.43
C LYS A 13 1.09 -7.30 -18.51
N PHE A 14 1.26 -5.98 -18.44
CA PHE A 14 0.60 -5.16 -17.41
C PHE A 14 -0.18 -3.95 -17.96
N GLU A 15 0.05 -3.57 -19.21
CA GLU A 15 -0.56 -2.37 -19.82
C GLU A 15 -1.46 -2.73 -21.00
N CYS A 16 -1.03 -3.66 -21.87
CA CYS A 16 -1.79 -4.06 -23.04
C CYS A 16 -2.93 -5.01 -22.64
N GLY A 17 -4.19 -4.55 -22.77
CA GLY A 17 -5.38 -5.36 -22.49
C GLY A 17 -5.61 -5.66 -21.00
N VAL A 18 -4.81 -5.10 -20.09
CA VAL A 18 -4.95 -5.34 -18.64
C VAL A 18 -5.66 -4.16 -18.00
N THR A 19 -6.82 -4.42 -17.41
CA THR A 19 -7.55 -3.41 -16.64
C THR A 19 -6.75 -3.03 -15.40
N PRO A 20 -6.59 -1.72 -15.10
CA PRO A 20 -5.83 -1.27 -13.96
C PRO A 20 -6.47 -1.77 -12.65
N LYS A 21 -5.71 -2.60 -11.92
CA LYS A 21 -6.18 -3.29 -10.71
C LYS A 21 -5.94 -2.49 -9.43
N PHE A 22 -5.02 -1.53 -9.46
CA PHE A 22 -4.58 -0.81 -8.27
C PHE A 22 -5.26 0.55 -8.20
N GLY A 23 -6.21 0.72 -7.27
CA GLY A 23 -6.87 1.99 -7.02
C GLY A 23 -6.14 2.81 -5.96
N CYS A 24 -6.08 4.12 -6.16
CA CYS A 24 -5.67 5.07 -5.13
C CYS A 24 -6.78 5.22 -4.09
N GLY A 25 -6.48 4.99 -2.82
CA GLY A 25 -7.43 5.16 -1.71
C GLY A 25 -7.81 6.62 -1.43
N PHE A 26 -7.01 7.58 -1.91
CA PHE A 26 -7.24 9.01 -1.67
C PHE A 26 -8.12 9.67 -2.74
N CYS A 27 -8.00 9.25 -4.00
CA CYS A 27 -8.70 9.89 -5.13
C CYS A 27 -9.38 8.91 -6.09
N GLY A 28 -9.32 7.60 -5.84
CA GLY A 28 -9.96 6.57 -6.66
C GLY A 28 -9.28 6.28 -8.01
N ARG A 29 -8.20 7.00 -8.36
CA ARG A 29 -7.50 6.82 -9.64
C ARG A 29 -6.88 5.43 -9.75
N ARG A 30 -7.01 4.78 -10.92
CA ARG A 30 -6.59 3.39 -11.14
C ARG A 30 -5.30 3.31 -11.94
N PHE A 31 -4.42 2.40 -11.52
CA PHE A 31 -3.11 2.15 -12.12
C PHE A 31 -2.95 0.66 -12.45
N SER A 32 -2.22 0.39 -13.52
CA SER A 32 -1.81 -0.94 -13.99
C SER A 32 -0.73 -1.57 -13.10
N GLN A 33 0.12 -0.75 -12.48
CA GLN A 33 1.26 -1.18 -11.68
C GLN A 33 1.29 -0.54 -10.30
N ARG A 34 1.75 -1.30 -9.29
CA ARG A 34 1.91 -0.82 -7.91
C ARG A 34 2.92 0.32 -7.77
N SER A 35 4.03 0.27 -8.52
CA SER A 35 5.06 1.31 -8.52
C SER A 35 4.49 2.66 -8.97
N ASN A 36 3.63 2.65 -9.99
CA ASN A 36 2.95 3.85 -10.48
C ASN A 36 1.98 4.41 -9.45
N LEU A 37 1.20 3.55 -8.78
CA LEU A 37 0.32 3.97 -7.68
C LEU A 37 1.13 4.56 -6.52
N SER A 38 2.21 3.90 -6.10
CA SER A 38 3.04 4.37 -4.98
C SER A 38 3.62 5.75 -5.25
N ARG A 39 4.19 5.94 -6.45
CA ARG A 39 4.70 7.25 -6.88
C ARG A 39 3.58 8.29 -6.91
N HIS A 40 2.43 7.96 -7.47
CA HIS A 40 1.27 8.86 -7.50
C HIS A 40 0.85 9.31 -6.09
N VAL A 41 0.80 8.40 -5.12
CA VAL A 41 0.46 8.75 -3.74
C VAL A 41 1.51 9.68 -3.14
N VAL A 42 2.80 9.42 -3.37
CA VAL A 42 3.89 10.25 -2.84
C VAL A 42 3.93 11.64 -3.50
N ASP A 43 3.68 11.74 -4.80
CA ASP A 43 3.77 13.02 -5.53
C ASP A 43 2.51 13.87 -5.37
N ILE A 44 1.32 13.26 -5.41
CA ILE A 44 0.03 13.97 -5.44
C ILE A 44 -0.62 14.02 -4.06
N HIS A 45 -0.42 12.98 -3.25
CA HIS A 45 -1.04 12.85 -1.93
C HIS A 45 0.00 12.89 -0.80
N ARG A 46 1.15 13.54 -1.01
CA ARG A 46 2.22 13.64 -0.01
C ARG A 46 1.71 14.11 1.35
N ASN A 47 1.02 15.24 1.37
CA ASN A 47 0.50 15.85 2.58
C ASN A 47 -0.55 14.95 3.24
N ALA A 48 -1.41 14.30 2.44
CA ALA A 48 -2.36 13.34 2.97
C ALA A 48 -1.66 12.12 3.57
N LEU A 49 -0.62 11.57 2.91
CA LEU A 49 0.14 10.44 3.43
C LEU A 49 0.81 10.77 4.78
N GLU A 50 1.40 11.97 4.89
CA GLU A 50 2.01 12.46 6.14
C GLU A 50 0.95 12.61 7.25
N GLU A 51 -0.21 13.18 6.94
CA GLU A 51 -1.35 13.27 7.87
C GLU A 51 -1.85 11.90 8.34
N PHE A 52 -1.95 10.91 7.44
CA PHE A 52 -2.35 9.55 7.79
C PHE A 52 -1.31 8.83 8.67
N ILE A 53 -0.01 9.06 8.44
CA ILE A 53 1.08 8.52 9.26
C ILE A 53 1.08 9.16 10.65
N ASN A 54 0.88 10.48 10.72
CA ASN A 54 0.81 11.23 11.97
C ASN A 54 -0.38 10.78 12.82
N LYS A 55 -1.58 10.65 12.23
CA LYS A 55 -2.78 10.14 12.92
C LYS A 55 -2.64 8.71 13.45
N ARG A 56 -1.85 7.86 12.78
CA ARG A 56 -1.59 6.48 13.26
C ARG A 56 -0.67 6.43 14.47
N SER A 57 0.14 7.46 14.70
CA SER A 57 1.00 7.57 15.88
C SER A 57 0.22 7.94 17.15
N GLU A 58 -1.00 8.46 17.01
CA GLU A 58 -1.88 8.83 18.13
C GLU A 58 -2.70 7.64 18.68
N SER A 59 -2.89 6.57 17.90
CA SER A 59 -3.62 5.34 18.33
C SER A 59 -2.71 4.23 18.89
N ARG A 60 -1.45 4.52 19.24
CA ARG A 60 -0.53 3.54 19.85
C ARG A 60 -0.29 3.74 21.36
N ASN A 61 -1.02 4.66 21.98
CA ASN A 61 -1.04 4.82 23.44
C ASN A 61 -2.40 4.43 24.01
N GLU A 62 -2.77 3.16 23.86
CA GLU A 62 -3.65 2.48 24.82
C GLU A 62 -3.07 1.09 25.03
N GLY A 63 -2.66 0.82 26.27
CA GLY A 63 -1.91 -0.37 26.61
C GLY A 63 -2.76 -1.63 26.55
N ASP A 64 -2.34 -2.57 25.70
CA ASP A 64 -2.61 -3.99 25.93
C ASP A 64 -1.30 -4.63 26.41
N LEU A 65 -1.01 -4.39 27.69
CA LEU A 65 -0.11 -5.20 28.48
C LEU A 65 -0.85 -5.62 29.74
N ILE A 66 -1.71 -6.64 29.63
CA ILE A 66 -1.99 -7.50 30.78
C ILE A 66 -1.35 -8.86 30.54
N LEU A 67 -0.14 -8.96 31.06
CA LEU A 67 0.44 -10.21 31.48
C LEU A 67 -0.45 -10.82 32.58
N LYS A 68 -1.21 -11.87 32.28
CA LYS A 68 -1.65 -12.84 33.30
C LYS A 68 -0.80 -14.10 33.17
N VAL A 69 0.27 -14.11 33.96
CA VAL A 69 1.00 -15.33 34.36
C VAL A 69 0.06 -16.22 35.17
N SER A 70 0.00 -17.52 34.86
CA SER A 70 0.04 -18.66 35.82
C SER A 70 -0.76 -19.88 35.34
N ASN A 71 -0.02 -20.89 34.92
CA ASN A 71 -0.06 -22.30 35.33
C ASN A 71 -1.40 -23.04 35.62
N HIS A 72 -1.42 -24.26 35.07
CA HIS A 72 -2.01 -25.52 35.56
C HIS A 72 -3.44 -25.88 35.12
N ASN A 73 -3.60 -26.90 34.25
CA ASN A 73 -3.86 -28.27 34.69
C ASN A 73 -3.90 -29.28 33.52
N VAL A 74 -3.41 -30.47 33.83
CA VAL A 74 -3.43 -31.75 33.13
C VAL A 74 -4.84 -32.17 32.66
N MET A 75 -4.92 -32.79 31.48
CA MET A 75 -5.61 -34.06 31.24
C MET A 75 -5.00 -34.79 30.05
#